data_AF-A0A537FZN2-F1
#
_entry.id   AF-A0A537FZN2-F1
#
_cell.length_a   1.000
_cell.length_b   1.000
_cell.length_c   1.000
_cell.angle_alpha   90.00
_cell.angle_beta   90.00
_cell.angle_gamma   90.00
#
_symmetry.space_group_name_H-M   'P 1'
#
loop_
_entity.id
_entity.type
_entity.pdbx_description
1 polymer ?
#
loop_
_entity_poly.entity_id
_entity_poly.type
_entity_poly.pdbx_seq_one_letter_code
_entity_poly.pdbx_strand_id
1 'polypeptide(L)' 'YEWYETPNVHHCTVADFEDLCRSLGFRIRERLVLHHGKPVRLLPNLLGSLAVYRCTTQ' A
#
# COMPACT_ATOMS: atom_id res chain seq x y z
N TYR A 1 -4.36 13.18 -14.66
CA TYR A 1 -2.97 12.75 -14.56
C TYR A 1 -2.84 12.02 -13.25
N GLU A 2 -3.12 10.73 -13.29
CA GLU A 2 -3.05 9.84 -12.14
C GLU A 2 -1.58 9.54 -11.83
N TRP A 3 -1.27 9.37 -10.55
CA TRP A 3 0.10 9.22 -10.05
C TRP A 3 0.79 7.94 -10.55
N TYR A 4 0.05 6.96 -11.06
CA TYR A 4 0.57 5.70 -11.59
C TYR A 4 0.83 5.72 -13.12
N GLU A 5 0.49 6.80 -13.84
CA GLU A 5 0.52 6.84 -15.30
C GLU A 5 1.87 7.23 -15.92
N THR A 6 2.89 7.55 -15.11
CA THR A 6 4.21 7.96 -15.61
C THR A 6 5.27 6.87 -15.40
N PRO A 7 6.15 6.62 -16.38
CA PRO A 7 7.09 5.49 -16.37
C PRO A 7 8.24 5.62 -15.36
N ASN A 8 8.34 6.75 -14.65
CA ASN A 8 9.35 6.97 -13.63
C ASN A 8 8.87 6.41 -12.29
N VAL A 9 9.73 5.68 -11.57
CA VAL A 9 9.44 5.12 -10.24
C VAL A 9 8.87 6.23 -9.34
N HIS A 10 7.59 6.10 -8.99
CA HIS A 10 6.93 6.98 -8.05
C HIS A 10 7.17 6.53 -6.62
N HIS A 11 7.27 7.50 -5.71
CA HIS A 11 7.21 7.26 -4.27
C HIS A 11 5.78 6.85 -3.89
N CYS A 12 5.42 5.60 -4.19
CA CYS A 12 4.13 5.02 -3.84
C CYS A 12 4.07 4.85 -2.32
N THR A 13 3.21 5.63 -1.66
CA THR A 13 2.92 5.41 -0.25
C THR A 13 1.86 4.32 -0.08
N VAL A 14 1.78 3.76 1.11
CA VAL A 14 0.69 2.89 1.54
C VAL A 14 -0.67 3.52 1.26
N ALA A 15 -0.83 4.83 1.49
CA ALA A 15 -2.09 5.52 1.26
C ALA A 15 -2.45 5.58 -0.24
N ASP A 16 -1.47 5.84 -1.11
CA ASP A 16 -1.68 5.87 -2.56
C ASP A 16 -2.08 4.49 -3.10
N PHE A 17 -1.41 3.44 -2.62
CA PHE A 17 -1.78 2.06 -2.96
C PHE A 17 -3.18 1.70 -2.48
N GLU A 18 -3.56 2.11 -1.26
CA GLU A 18 -4.90 1.88 -0.73
C GLU A 18 -5.98 2.61 -1.55
N ASP A 19 -5.69 3.83 -2.02
CA ASP A 19 -6.58 4.61 -2.86
C ASP A 19 -6.75 3.98 -4.25
N LEU A 20 -5.66 3.54 -4.86
CA LEU A 20 -5.68 2.79 -6.12
C LEU A 20 -6.48 1.50 -5.99
N CYS A 21 -6.27 0.72 -4.91
CA CYS A 21 -7.07 -0.48 -4.67
C CYS A 21 -8.57 -0.16 -4.59
N ARG A 22 -8.96 0.94 -3.94
CA ARG A 22 -10.38 1.37 -3.89
C ARG A 22 -10.90 1.78 -5.27
N SER A 23 -10.12 2.56 -6.03
CA SER A 23 -10.46 2.98 -7.39
C SER A 23 -10.66 1.78 -8.33
N LEU A 24 -9.84 0.74 -8.17
CA LEU A 24 -9.95 -0.53 -8.90
C LEU A 24 -11.06 -1.46 -8.38
N GLY A 25 -11.80 -1.10 -7.33
CA GLY A 25 -12.89 -1.89 -6.77
C GLY A 25 -12.45 -3.03 -5.83
N PHE A 26 -11.20 -3.05 -5.38
CA PHE A 26 -10.73 -4.00 -4.37
C PHE A 26 -11.09 -3.53 -2.96
N ARG A 27 -11.59 -4.45 -2.13
CA ARG A 27 -11.86 -4.18 -0.72
C ARG A 27 -10.72 -4.71 0.14
N ILE A 28 -9.99 -3.80 0.77
CA ILE A 28 -8.91 -4.13 1.71
C ILE A 28 -9.53 -4.59 3.03
N ARG A 29 -9.28 -5.84 3.42
CA ARG A 29 -9.74 -6.41 4.70
C ARG A 29 -8.71 -6.30 5.79
N GLU A 30 -7.45 -6.51 5.46
CA GLU A 30 -6.34 -6.38 6.38
C GLU A 30 -5.15 -5.73 5.69
N ARG A 31 -4.42 -4.95 6.48
CA ARG A 31 -3.13 -4.39 6.10
C ARG A 31 -2.12 -4.74 7.18
N LEU A 32 -0.94 -5.20 6.76
CA LEU A 32 0.16 -5.52 7.66
C LEU A 32 1.44 -4.96 7.06
N VAL A 33 2.03 -3.98 7.74
CA VAL A 33 3.33 -3.44 7.37
C VAL A 33 4.39 -4.08 8.25
N LEU A 34 5.44 -4.59 7.63
CA LEU A 34 6.53 -5.33 8.25
C LEU A 34 7.86 -4.63 7.96
N HIS A 35 8.77 -4.71 8.92
CA HIS A 35 10.17 -4.36 8.77
C HIS A 35 11.02 -5.41 9.48
N HIS A 36 11.89 -6.10 8.73
CA HIS A 36 12.68 -7.23 9.23
C HIS A 36 11.85 -8.25 10.03
N GLY A 37 10.67 -8.60 9.52
CA GLY A 37 9.76 -9.57 10.14
C GLY A 37 8.98 -9.04 11.36
N LYS A 38 9.17 -7.77 11.74
CA LYS A 38 8.41 -7.15 12.85
C LYS A 38 7.30 -6.24 12.30
N PRO A 39 6.09 -6.28 12.87
CA PRO A 39 5.02 -5.38 12.48
C PRO A 39 5.35 -3.93 12.84
N VAL A 40 5.26 -3.05 11.84
CA VAL A 40 5.45 -1.61 11.98
C VAL A 40 4.09 -0.93 11.99
N ARG A 41 3.78 -0.28 13.12
CA ARG A 41 2.54 0.49 13.28
C ARG A 41 2.75 2.00 13.17
N LEU A 42 3.98 2.47 13.36
CA LEU A 42 4.36 3.88 13.31
C LEU A 42 5.03 4.18 11.97
N LEU A 43 4.62 5.26 11.30
CA LEU A 43 5.19 5.75 10.03
C LEU A 43 5.52 4.62 9.03
N PRO A 44 4.54 3.82 8.60
CA PRO A 44 4.77 2.63 7.76
C PRO A 44 5.48 2.94 6.43
N ASN A 45 5.30 4.15 5.88
CA ASN A 45 5.96 4.59 4.65
C ASN A 45 7.46 4.89 4.83
N LEU A 46 7.91 5.13 6.07
CA LEU A 46 9.29 5.47 6.40
C LEU A 46 10.01 4.31 7.10
N LEU A 47 9.29 3.58 7.95
CA LEU A 47 9.82 2.53 8.82
C LEU A 47 9.44 1.11 8.34
N GLY A 48 8.51 0.97 7.41
CA GLY A 48 8.12 -0.32 6.84
C GLY A 48 8.98 -0.66 5.62
N SER A 49 9.37 -1.92 5.49
CA SER A 49 10.08 -2.43 4.30
C SER A 49 9.17 -3.26 3.39
N LEU A 50 8.11 -3.85 3.94
CA LEU A 50 7.16 -4.70 3.22
C LEU A 50 5.74 -4.41 3.70
N ALA A 51 4.82 -4.15 2.79
CA ALA A 51 3.39 -4.04 3.10
C ALA A 51 2.64 -5.21 2.47
N VAL A 52 1.89 -5.95 3.29
CA VAL A 52 1.05 -7.08 2.89
C VAL A 52 -0.40 -6.66 3.04
N TYR A 53 -1.18 -6.84 1.97
CA TYR A 53 -2.61 -6.52 1.96
C TYR A 53 -3.40 -7.79 1.69
N ARG A 54 -4.45 -7.99 2.48
CA ARG A 54 -5.47 -8.99 2.19
C ARG A 54 -6.65 -8.27 1.54
N CYS A 55 -6.69 -8.31 0.23
CA CYS A 55 -7.78 -7.75 -0.57
C CYS A 55 -8.78 -8.84 -0.93
N THR A 56 -10.06 -8.49 -0.95
CA THR A 56 -11.13 -9.33 -1.50
C THR A 56 -11.78 -8.59 -2.65
N THR A 57 -11.90 -9.22 -3.81
CA THR A 57 -12.77 -8.76 -4.89
C THR A 57 -14.22 -8.94 -4.44
N GLN A 58 -15.04 -7.90 -4.61
CA GLN A 58 -16.46 -8.00 -4.34
C GLN A 58 -17.16 -8.77 -5.46
#